data_AF-A0A316YYX0-F1
#
_entry.id   AF-A0A316YYX0-F1
#
_cell.length_a   1.000
_cell.length_b   1.000
_cell.length_c   1.000
_cell.angle_alpha   90.00
_cell.angle_beta   90.00
_cell.angle_gamma   90.00
#
_symmetry.space_group_name_H-M   'P 1'
#
loop_
_entity.id
_entity.type
_entity.pdbx_description
1 polymer ?
#
loop_
_entity_poly.entity_id
_entity_poly.type
_entity_poly.pdbx_seq_one_letter_code
_entity_poly.pdbx_strand_id
1 'polypeptide(L)'
;KSHLKPPKQAPSAWQVYFTEELQKMKQESPGERLNVAHVAKDAGQRYAALPEEKKKEFQRKSLEAKAEWEREMEKWKQTLTPEDIKQENMFRTAQRKAGKSRKGNLKDPNAPKKPLSAYFLFLRAIRADPALTESVFEGEQETTKQSVLAASKWRSLPDSEKQPYLEKAEADKTEYERLRREYE
;
A
#
# COMPACT_ATOMS: atom_id res chain seq x y z
N LYS A 1 15.28 4.72 15.24
CA LYS A 1 15.23 4.53 13.76
C LYS A 1 14.58 3.18 13.51
N SER A 2 14.04 2.91 12.31
CA SER A 2 13.54 1.55 11.99
C SER A 2 14.68 0.54 12.11
N HIS A 3 14.40 -0.62 12.71
CA HIS A 3 15.35 -1.73 12.80
C HIS A 3 15.36 -2.56 11.51
N LEU A 4 14.26 -2.50 10.74
CA LEU A 4 14.12 -3.20 9.48
C LEU A 4 14.82 -2.46 8.35
N LYS A 5 15.45 -3.23 7.45
CA LYS A 5 16.18 -2.74 6.29
C LYS A 5 15.56 -3.31 5.01
N PRO A 6 14.42 -2.78 4.54
CA PRO A 6 13.84 -3.23 3.28
C PRO A 6 14.74 -2.87 2.09
N PRO A 7 14.70 -3.66 1.00
CA PRO A 7 15.33 -3.30 -0.27
C PRO A 7 14.98 -1.88 -0.71
N LYS A 8 15.99 -1.15 -1.20
CA LYS A 8 15.82 0.22 -1.70
C LYS A 8 14.94 0.19 -2.95
N GLN A 9 14.07 1.18 -3.09
CA GLN A 9 13.20 1.27 -4.27
C GLN A 9 13.99 1.25 -5.57
N ALA A 10 13.44 0.57 -6.57
CA ALA A 10 14.01 0.54 -7.91
C ALA A 10 14.15 1.97 -8.49
N PRO A 11 15.27 2.28 -9.16
CA PRO A 11 15.47 3.57 -9.78
C PRO A 11 14.51 3.77 -10.97
N SER A 12 14.04 5.00 -11.15
CA SER A 12 13.33 5.42 -12.36
C SER A 12 14.29 5.48 -13.56
N ALA A 13 13.76 5.50 -14.78
CA ALA A 13 14.56 5.61 -16.00
C ALA A 13 15.52 6.83 -15.98
N TRP A 14 15.05 7.97 -15.47
CA TRP A 14 15.87 9.15 -15.23
C TRP A 14 17.00 8.88 -14.23
N GLN A 15 16.71 8.22 -13.10
CA GLN A 15 17.72 7.92 -12.08
C GLN A 15 18.77 6.93 -12.59
N VAL A 16 18.38 5.96 -13.42
CA VAL A 16 19.32 5.06 -14.11
C VAL A 16 20.26 5.88 -14.98
N TYR A 17 19.72 6.71 -15.89
CA TYR A 17 20.51 7.59 -16.75
C TYR A 17 21.45 8.50 -15.94
N PHE A 18 20.92 9.18 -14.92
CA PHE A 18 21.70 10.13 -14.12
C PHE A 18 22.84 9.44 -13.36
N THR A 19 22.62 8.21 -12.89
CA THR A 19 23.67 7.43 -12.21
C THR A 19 24.77 7.03 -13.18
N GLU A 20 24.43 6.63 -14.41
CA GLU A 20 25.40 6.32 -15.47
C GLU A 20 26.22 7.57 -15.85
N GLU A 21 25.58 8.73 -16.03
CA GLU A 21 26.27 10.00 -16.32
C GLU A 21 27.21 10.43 -15.18
N LEU A 22 26.76 10.32 -13.92
CA LEU A 22 27.60 10.61 -12.76
C LEU A 22 28.82 9.68 -12.68
N GLN A 23 28.66 8.41 -13.03
CA GLN A 23 29.78 7.45 -13.07
C GLN A 23 30.77 7.82 -14.17
N LYS A 24 30.28 8.18 -15.35
CA LYS A 24 31.12 8.63 -16.47
C LYS A 24 31.94 9.88 -16.12
N MET A 25 31.31 10.90 -15.54
CA MET A 25 32.02 12.13 -15.13
C MET A 25 33.09 11.87 -14.06
N LYS A 26 32.83 10.94 -13.13
CA LYS A 26 33.83 10.53 -12.12
C LYS A 26 35.00 9.77 -12.72
N GLN A 27 34.78 9.01 -13.80
CA GLN A 27 35.85 8.31 -14.52
C GLN A 27 36.70 9.28 -15.35
N GLU A 28 36.07 10.28 -15.97
CA GLU A 28 36.75 11.31 -16.77
C GLU A 28 37.54 12.32 -15.91
N SER A 29 37.07 12.62 -14.69
CA SER A 29 37.72 13.55 -13.78
C SER A 29 37.85 12.96 -12.37
N PRO A 30 38.72 11.94 -12.18
CA PRO A 30 38.88 11.29 -10.89
C PRO A 30 39.51 12.25 -9.87
N GLY A 31 38.76 12.53 -8.79
CA GLY A 31 39.21 13.39 -7.68
C GLY A 31 38.67 14.81 -7.69
N GLU A 32 38.03 15.24 -8.78
CA GLU A 32 37.36 16.55 -8.80
C GLU A 32 36.04 16.49 -8.01
N ARG A 33 35.83 17.49 -7.15
CA ARG A 33 34.61 17.58 -6.35
C ARG A 33 33.46 18.07 -7.23
N LEU A 34 32.74 17.13 -7.82
CA LEU A 34 31.56 17.42 -8.64
C LEU A 34 30.48 18.16 -7.83
N ASN A 35 29.97 19.25 -8.40
CA ASN A 35 28.76 19.89 -7.91
C ASN A 35 27.52 19.13 -8.42
N VAL A 36 27.05 18.17 -7.63
CA VAL A 36 25.94 17.28 -7.99
C VAL A 36 24.67 18.03 -8.39
N ALA A 37 24.39 19.20 -7.81
CA ALA A 37 23.21 19.99 -8.15
C ALA A 37 23.29 20.56 -9.58
N HIS A 38 24.45 21.07 -9.97
CA HIS A 38 24.69 21.55 -11.34
C HIS A 38 24.63 20.39 -12.34
N VAL A 39 25.30 19.28 -12.02
CA VAL A 39 25.32 18.08 -12.87
C VAL A 39 23.90 17.51 -13.07
N ALA A 40 23.07 17.50 -12.02
CA ALA A 40 21.67 17.05 -12.13
C ALA A 40 20.84 17.94 -13.06
N LYS A 41 21.04 19.26 -13.01
CA LYS A 41 20.34 20.21 -13.88
C LYS A 41 20.68 19.97 -15.35
N ASP A 42 21.98 19.86 -15.65
CA ASP A 42 22.46 19.66 -17.02
C ASP A 42 22.07 18.28 -17.56
N ALA A 43 22.23 17.24 -16.74
CA ALA A 43 21.80 15.89 -17.10
C ALA A 43 20.29 15.85 -17.36
N GLY A 44 19.48 16.62 -16.61
CA GLY A 44 18.03 16.70 -16.81
C GLY A 44 17.66 17.24 -18.19
N GLN A 45 18.36 18.29 -18.64
CA GLN A 45 18.19 18.84 -19.99
C GLN A 45 18.63 17.85 -21.07
N ARG A 46 19.77 17.17 -20.86
CA ARG A 46 20.26 16.14 -21.79
C ARG A 46 19.28 14.97 -21.89
N TYR A 47 18.76 14.47 -20.78
CA TYR A 47 17.77 13.41 -20.75
C TYR A 47 16.49 13.80 -21.49
N ALA A 48 16.02 15.05 -21.31
CA ALA A 48 14.86 15.56 -22.03
C ALA A 48 15.10 15.60 -23.54
N ALA A 49 16.31 15.96 -23.98
CA ALA A 49 16.71 16.01 -25.38
C ALA A 49 17.11 14.65 -25.99
N LEU A 50 17.19 13.57 -25.19
CA LEU A 50 17.55 12.25 -25.72
C LEU A 50 16.52 11.74 -26.75
N PRO A 51 16.99 11.07 -27.82
CA PRO A 51 16.12 10.34 -28.73
C PRO A 51 15.26 9.32 -28.00
N GLU A 52 14.06 9.06 -28.52
CA GLU A 52 13.12 8.13 -27.88
C GLU A 52 13.69 6.72 -27.74
N GLU A 53 14.47 6.25 -28.74
CA GLU A 53 15.13 4.94 -28.68
C GLU A 53 16.10 4.82 -27.49
N LYS A 54 16.80 5.91 -27.14
CA LYS A 54 17.68 5.93 -25.97
C LYS A 54 16.88 6.03 -24.67
N LYS A 55 15.78 6.78 -24.65
CA LYS A 55 14.87 6.82 -23.50
C LYS A 55 14.26 5.44 -23.22
N LYS A 56 13.85 4.71 -24.26
CA LYS A 56 13.35 3.33 -24.16
C LYS A 56 14.39 2.38 -23.54
N GLU A 57 15.67 2.54 -23.87
CA GLU A 57 16.75 1.75 -23.25
C GLU A 57 16.78 1.93 -21.72
N PHE A 58 16.70 3.18 -21.23
CA PHE A 58 16.64 3.48 -19.80
C PHE A 58 15.33 3.05 -19.15
N GLN A 59 14.21 3.14 -19.87
CA GLN A 59 12.93 2.60 -19.40
C GLN A 59 13.02 1.08 -19.20
N ARG A 60 13.59 0.35 -20.16
CA ARG A 60 13.81 -1.10 -20.03
C ARG A 60 14.67 -1.44 -18.81
N LYS A 61 15.82 -0.77 -18.64
CA LYS A 61 16.67 -0.95 -17.45
C LYS A 61 15.93 -0.66 -16.15
N SER A 62 15.09 0.39 -16.11
CA SER A 62 14.26 0.71 -14.94
C SER A 62 13.20 -0.35 -14.66
N LEU A 63 12.58 -0.93 -15.69
CA LEU A 63 11.63 -2.04 -15.54
C LEU A 63 12.29 -3.32 -15.06
N GLU A 64 13.49 -3.65 -15.58
CA GLU A 64 14.29 -4.79 -15.12
C GLU A 64 14.68 -4.62 -13.64
N ALA A 65 15.19 -3.43 -13.26
CA ALA A 65 15.51 -3.12 -11.87
C ALA A 65 14.26 -3.15 -10.96
N LYS A 66 13.09 -2.76 -11.47
CA LYS A 66 11.82 -2.90 -10.75
C LYS A 66 11.45 -4.35 -10.52
N ALA A 67 11.59 -5.21 -11.52
CA ALA A 67 11.32 -6.64 -11.40
C ALA A 67 12.27 -7.32 -10.38
N GLU A 68 13.55 -6.94 -10.39
CA GLU A 68 14.53 -7.41 -9.39
C GLU A 68 14.16 -6.93 -7.99
N TRP A 69 13.86 -5.64 -7.83
CA TRP A 69 13.41 -5.08 -6.55
C TRP A 69 12.15 -5.77 -6.02
N GLU A 70 11.17 -6.09 -6.88
CA GLU A 70 9.97 -6.82 -6.48
C GLU A 70 10.31 -8.21 -5.95
N ARG A 71 11.23 -8.94 -6.61
CA ARG A 71 11.71 -10.26 -6.13
C ARG A 71 12.46 -10.14 -4.80
N GLU A 72 13.35 -9.16 -4.66
CA GLU A 72 14.08 -8.93 -3.42
C GLU A 72 13.15 -8.50 -2.28
N MET A 73 12.17 -7.65 -2.57
CA MET A 73 11.15 -7.24 -1.61
C MET A 73 10.33 -8.42 -1.14
N GLU A 74 9.98 -9.34 -2.03
CA GLU A 74 9.23 -10.53 -1.65
C GLU A 74 10.05 -11.47 -0.76
N LYS A 75 11.31 -11.72 -1.14
CA LYS A 75 12.26 -12.46 -0.28
C LYS A 75 12.40 -11.78 1.09
N TRP A 76 12.56 -10.46 1.11
CA TRP A 76 12.66 -9.71 2.36
C TRP A 76 11.38 -9.82 3.21
N LYS A 77 10.19 -9.75 2.62
CA LYS A 77 8.93 -9.96 3.36
C LYS A 77 8.87 -11.35 3.98
N GLN A 78 9.36 -12.38 3.28
CA GLN A 78 9.41 -13.75 3.80
C GLN A 78 10.37 -13.91 4.99
N THR A 79 11.37 -13.02 5.14
CA THR A 79 12.25 -13.02 6.32
C THR A 79 11.63 -12.39 7.56
N LEU A 80 10.51 -11.68 7.42
CA LEU A 80 9.91 -10.94 8.53
C LEU A 80 9.15 -11.89 9.47
N THR A 81 9.45 -11.78 10.75
CA THR A 81 8.65 -12.44 11.79
C THR A 81 7.46 -11.57 12.21
N PRO A 82 6.42 -12.17 12.83
CA PRO A 82 5.35 -11.41 13.49
C PRO A 82 5.85 -10.33 14.45
N GLU A 83 6.90 -10.63 15.22
CA GLU A 83 7.48 -9.69 16.18
C GLU A 83 8.19 -8.53 15.48
N ASP A 84 8.93 -8.78 14.39
CA ASP A 84 9.53 -7.73 13.56
C ASP A 84 8.47 -6.75 13.02
N ILE A 85 7.36 -7.30 12.54
CA ILE A 85 6.24 -6.51 12.00
C ILE A 85 5.59 -5.70 13.12
N LYS A 86 5.39 -6.28 14.30
CA LYS A 86 4.82 -5.61 15.48
C LYS A 86 5.69 -4.45 15.95
N GLN A 87 6.99 -4.66 16.13
CA GLN A 87 7.94 -3.63 16.55
C GLN A 87 8.05 -2.49 15.52
N GLU A 88 8.15 -2.83 14.24
CA GLU A 88 8.16 -1.81 13.17
C GLU A 88 6.84 -1.02 13.13
N ASN A 89 5.69 -1.68 13.35
CA ASN A 89 4.39 -1.02 13.38
C ASN A 89 4.23 -0.08 14.58
N MET A 90 4.76 -0.44 15.75
CA MET A 90 4.84 0.44 16.91
C MET A 90 5.68 1.68 16.57
N PHE A 91 6.85 1.49 15.97
CA PHE A 91 7.71 2.59 15.52
C PHE A 91 7.02 3.50 14.51
N ARG A 92 6.41 2.95 13.44
CA ARG A 92 5.69 3.72 12.42
C ARG A 92 4.50 4.49 12.99
N THR A 93 3.77 3.88 13.92
CA THR A 93 2.66 4.54 14.60
C THR A 93 3.14 5.73 15.43
N ALA A 94 4.22 5.57 16.18
CA ALA A 94 4.83 6.68 16.93
C ALA A 94 5.32 7.81 16.00
N GLN A 95 5.95 7.48 14.86
CA GLN A 95 6.38 8.48 13.88
C GLN A 95 5.21 9.23 13.24
N ARG A 96 4.09 8.54 12.94
CA ARG A 96 2.87 9.17 12.45
C ARG A 96 2.25 10.11 13.48
N LYS A 97 2.13 9.67 14.74
CA LYS A 97 1.63 10.51 15.84
C LYS A 97 2.50 11.75 16.06
N ALA A 98 3.80 11.64 15.88
CA ALA A 98 4.75 12.76 15.98
C ALA A 98 4.80 13.64 14.71
N GLY A 99 4.01 13.37 13.67
CA GLY A 99 4.03 14.12 12.40
C GLY A 99 5.29 13.92 11.54
N LYS A 100 6.20 13.02 11.94
CA LYS A 100 7.50 12.80 11.30
C LYS A 100 7.44 11.88 10.08
N SER A 101 6.34 11.15 9.90
CA SER A 101 6.16 10.24 8.78
C SER A 101 4.69 10.05 8.44
N ARG A 102 4.41 9.69 7.18
CA ARG A 102 3.08 9.24 6.70
C ARG A 102 3.06 7.75 6.36
N LYS A 103 4.14 7.01 6.67
CA LYS A 103 4.28 5.60 6.32
C LYS A 103 3.27 4.73 7.07
N GLY A 104 2.48 3.95 6.33
CA GLY A 104 1.52 3.00 6.89
C GLY A 104 2.17 1.78 7.54
N ASN A 105 1.39 1.05 8.33
CA ASN A 105 1.83 -0.17 8.99
C ASN A 105 2.08 -1.30 7.97
N LEU A 106 3.07 -2.14 8.27
CA LEU A 106 3.27 -3.42 7.59
C LEU A 106 2.11 -4.37 7.91
N LYS A 107 1.75 -5.19 6.91
CA LYS A 107 0.73 -6.23 7.04
C LYS A 107 1.42 -7.55 7.29
N ASP A 108 0.98 -8.26 8.32
CA ASP A 108 1.36 -9.65 8.56
C ASP A 108 0.39 -10.57 7.77
N PRO A 109 0.87 -11.44 6.88
CA PRO A 109 0.03 -12.40 6.16
C PRO A 109 -0.64 -13.46 7.07
N ASN A 110 -0.01 -13.78 8.20
CA ASN A 110 -0.45 -14.82 9.14
C ASN A 110 -1.36 -14.27 10.25
N ALA A 111 -1.37 -12.96 10.46
CA ALA A 111 -2.27 -12.36 11.44
C ALA A 111 -3.74 -12.55 11.02
N PRO A 112 -4.62 -13.00 11.95
CA PRO A 112 -6.03 -13.15 11.64
C PRO A 112 -6.64 -11.80 11.24
N LYS A 113 -7.51 -11.83 10.23
CA LYS A 113 -8.19 -10.62 9.74
C LYS A 113 -9.37 -10.29 10.65
N LYS A 114 -9.55 -9.01 10.95
CA LYS A 114 -10.72 -8.54 11.67
C LYS A 114 -11.99 -8.86 10.87
N PRO A 115 -13.03 -9.43 11.49
CA PRO A 115 -14.26 -9.76 10.82
C PRO A 115 -15.06 -8.49 10.51
N LEU A 116 -16.02 -8.62 9.61
CA LEU A 116 -16.94 -7.54 9.28
C LEU A 116 -17.92 -7.33 10.44
N SER A 117 -18.29 -6.08 10.71
CA SER A 117 -19.40 -5.79 11.62
C SER A 117 -20.74 -6.16 10.98
N ALA A 118 -21.80 -6.28 11.78
CA ALA A 118 -23.16 -6.55 11.30
C ALA A 118 -23.59 -5.59 10.17
N TYR A 119 -23.29 -4.30 10.32
CA TYR A 119 -23.57 -3.32 9.27
C TYR A 119 -22.80 -3.56 7.97
N PHE A 120 -21.51 -3.96 8.06
CA PHE A 120 -20.74 -4.28 6.85
C PHE A 120 -21.16 -5.61 6.20
N LEU A 121 -21.64 -6.56 6.99
CA LEU A 121 -22.30 -7.77 6.47
C LEU A 121 -23.58 -7.41 5.72
N PHE A 122 -24.38 -6.49 6.26
CA PHE A 122 -25.57 -5.97 5.59
C PHE A 122 -25.22 -5.23 4.28
N LEU A 123 -24.22 -4.34 4.30
CA LEU A 123 -23.73 -3.69 3.08
C LEU A 123 -23.27 -4.69 2.02
N ARG A 124 -22.60 -5.77 2.44
CA ARG A 124 -22.19 -6.85 1.55
C ARG A 124 -23.40 -7.58 0.97
N ALA A 125 -24.43 -7.83 1.78
CA ALA A 125 -25.67 -8.46 1.33
C ALA A 125 -26.41 -7.59 0.31
N ILE A 126 -26.55 -6.28 0.58
CA ILE A 126 -27.12 -5.34 -0.39
C ILE A 126 -26.41 -5.44 -1.73
N ARG A 127 -25.07 -5.34 -1.73
CA ARG A 127 -24.25 -5.38 -2.96
C ARG A 127 -24.23 -6.72 -3.66
N ALA A 128 -24.60 -7.81 -2.97
CA ALA A 128 -24.65 -9.15 -3.54
C ALA A 128 -26.00 -9.43 -4.22
N ASP A 129 -27.05 -8.70 -3.85
CA ASP A 129 -28.39 -8.85 -4.39
C ASP A 129 -28.76 -7.63 -5.26
N PRO A 130 -28.93 -7.81 -6.59
CA PRO A 130 -29.32 -6.72 -7.49
C PRO A 130 -30.61 -6.03 -7.10
N ALA A 131 -31.59 -6.73 -6.52
CA ALA A 131 -32.86 -6.15 -6.11
C ALA A 131 -32.69 -5.26 -4.86
N LEU A 132 -31.85 -5.68 -3.91
CA LEU A 132 -31.49 -4.85 -2.76
C LEU A 132 -30.59 -3.66 -3.17
N THR A 133 -29.67 -3.88 -4.10
CA THR A 133 -28.83 -2.81 -4.67
C THR A 133 -29.71 -1.72 -5.28
N GLU A 134 -30.65 -2.09 -6.14
CA GLU A 134 -31.55 -1.12 -6.78
C GLU A 134 -32.46 -0.43 -5.76
N SER A 135 -33.09 -1.19 -4.86
CA SER A 135 -34.03 -0.62 -3.87
C SER A 135 -33.38 0.23 -2.78
N VAL A 136 -32.10 0.00 -2.45
CA VAL A 136 -31.40 0.74 -1.39
C VAL A 136 -30.54 1.86 -1.95
N PHE A 137 -29.89 1.68 -3.10
CA PHE A 137 -29.04 2.71 -3.69
C PHE A 137 -29.73 3.54 -4.75
N GLU A 138 -30.88 3.12 -5.28
CA GLU A 138 -31.72 3.92 -6.19
C GLU A 138 -30.90 4.45 -7.39
N GLY A 139 -30.03 3.60 -7.94
CA GLY A 139 -29.14 3.94 -9.05
C GLY A 139 -27.93 4.83 -8.69
N GLU A 140 -27.79 5.29 -7.45
CA GLU A 140 -26.66 6.12 -7.01
C GLU A 140 -25.33 5.37 -7.15
N GLN A 141 -24.33 6.02 -7.72
CA GLN A 141 -23.00 5.45 -8.00
C GLN A 141 -21.92 5.98 -7.04
N GLU A 142 -22.18 7.12 -6.41
CA GLU A 142 -21.23 7.75 -5.49
C GLU A 142 -21.21 7.01 -4.15
N THR A 143 -20.05 6.46 -3.79
CA THR A 143 -19.91 5.54 -2.65
C THR A 143 -20.26 6.19 -1.31
N THR A 144 -20.02 7.50 -1.15
CA THR A 144 -20.33 8.21 0.10
C THR A 144 -21.84 8.31 0.27
N LYS A 145 -22.59 8.73 -0.76
CA LYS A 145 -24.05 8.75 -0.75
C LYS A 145 -24.67 7.36 -0.60
N GLN A 146 -24.15 6.34 -1.30
CA GLN A 146 -24.59 4.95 -1.08
C GLN A 146 -24.44 4.53 0.39
N SER A 147 -23.35 4.94 1.04
CA SER A 147 -23.12 4.65 2.47
C SER A 147 -24.13 5.35 3.37
N VAL A 148 -24.57 6.57 3.02
CA VAL A 148 -25.63 7.30 3.74
C VAL A 148 -26.97 6.58 3.58
N LEU A 149 -27.34 6.18 2.36
CA LEU A 149 -28.59 5.47 2.06
C LEU A 149 -28.66 4.13 2.80
N ALA A 150 -27.61 3.30 2.71
CA ALA A 150 -27.56 2.03 3.42
C ALA A 150 -27.57 2.21 4.95
N ALA A 151 -26.92 3.24 5.48
CA ALA A 151 -26.98 3.53 6.92
C ALA A 151 -28.39 3.96 7.35
N SER A 152 -29.11 4.71 6.53
CA SER A 152 -30.52 5.05 6.77
C SER A 152 -31.38 3.79 6.78
N LYS A 153 -31.24 2.95 5.73
CA LYS A 153 -31.96 1.68 5.62
C LYS A 153 -31.68 0.79 6.83
N TRP A 154 -30.42 0.58 7.19
CA TRP A 154 -30.03 -0.22 8.36
C TRP A 154 -30.70 0.26 9.65
N ARG A 155 -30.74 1.58 9.90
CA ARG A 155 -31.41 2.11 11.10
C ARG A 155 -32.91 1.83 11.10
N SER A 156 -33.54 1.90 9.93
CA SER A 156 -34.98 1.66 9.74
C SER A 156 -35.39 0.19 9.81
N LEU A 157 -34.45 -0.76 9.68
CA LEU A 157 -34.78 -2.19 9.73
C LEU A 157 -35.29 -2.60 11.12
N PRO A 158 -36.29 -3.50 11.20
CA PRO A 158 -36.68 -4.10 12.47
C PRO A 158 -35.56 -5.00 13.02
N ASP A 159 -35.58 -5.23 14.33
CA ASP A 159 -34.55 -6.02 14.99
C ASP A 159 -34.50 -7.46 14.48
N SER A 160 -35.62 -8.04 14.09
CA SER A 160 -35.70 -9.36 13.46
C SER A 160 -34.90 -9.45 12.15
N GLU A 161 -34.90 -8.41 11.33
CA GLU A 161 -34.13 -8.36 10.08
C GLU A 161 -32.65 -8.04 10.31
N LYS A 162 -32.32 -7.35 11.41
CA LYS A 162 -30.93 -7.10 11.83
C LYS A 162 -30.29 -8.33 12.47
N GLN A 163 -31.09 -9.14 13.16
CA GLN A 163 -30.67 -10.29 13.95
C GLN A 163 -29.69 -11.23 13.23
N PRO A 164 -29.94 -11.70 11.99
CA PRO A 164 -29.00 -12.61 11.31
C PRO A 164 -27.62 -11.98 11.09
N TYR A 165 -27.55 -10.67 10.84
CA TYR A 165 -26.29 -9.97 10.68
C TYR A 165 -25.57 -9.76 12.01
N LEU A 166 -26.31 -9.51 13.10
CA LEU A 166 -25.76 -9.37 14.45
C LEU A 166 -25.18 -10.69 14.95
N GLU A 167 -25.93 -11.78 14.81
CA GLU A 167 -25.49 -13.13 15.18
C GLU A 167 -24.26 -13.55 14.38
N LYS A 168 -24.27 -13.33 13.06
CA LYS A 168 -23.12 -13.62 12.20
C LYS A 168 -21.89 -12.81 12.59
N ALA A 169 -22.05 -11.52 12.87
CA ALA A 169 -20.95 -10.66 13.28
C ALA A 169 -20.36 -11.09 14.64
N GLU A 170 -21.20 -11.51 15.59
CA GLU A 170 -20.72 -11.97 16.90
C GLU A 170 -20.04 -13.33 16.82
N ALA A 171 -20.57 -14.25 16.00
CA ALA A 171 -19.91 -15.53 15.73
C ALA A 171 -18.53 -15.33 15.08
N ASP A 172 -18.45 -14.50 14.02
CA ASP A 172 -17.20 -14.20 13.33
C ASP A 172 -16.21 -13.45 14.25
N LYS A 173 -16.72 -12.58 15.16
CA LYS A 173 -15.93 -11.92 16.20
C LYS A 173 -15.35 -12.90 17.20
N THR A 174 -16.16 -13.83 17.69
CA THR A 174 -15.70 -14.88 18.62
C THR A 174 -14.61 -15.73 18.00
N GLU A 175 -14.80 -16.14 16.74
CA GLU A 175 -13.79 -16.91 16.00
C GLU A 175 -12.50 -16.10 15.77
N TYR A 176 -12.62 -14.83 15.42
CA TYR A 176 -11.46 -13.93 15.31
C TYR A 176 -10.69 -13.81 16.64
N GLU A 177 -11.39 -13.67 17.76
CA GLU A 177 -10.77 -13.59 19.08
C GLU A 177 -10.02 -14.88 19.43
N ARG A 178 -10.58 -16.05 19.09
CA ARG A 178 -9.92 -17.35 19.23
C ARG A 178 -8.65 -17.43 18.38
N LEU A 179 -8.76 -17.19 17.08
CA LEU A 179 -7.62 -17.20 16.15
C LEU A 179 -6.53 -16.19 16.54
N ARG A 180 -6.94 -15.04 17.07
CA ARG A 180 -6.00 -14.02 17.54
C ARG A 180 -5.25 -14.46 18.79
N ARG A 181 -5.91 -15.12 19.74
CA ARG A 181 -5.23 -15.68 20.92
C ARG A 181 -4.25 -16.80 20.56
N GLU A 182 -4.55 -17.60 19.55
CA GLU A 182 -3.64 -18.64 19.05
C GLU A 182 -2.44 -18.06 18.29
N TYR A 183 -2.60 -16.87 17.72
CA TYR A 183 -1.56 -16.16 16.99
C TYR A 183 -0.61 -15.36 17.90
N GLU A 184 -1.11 -14.86 19.03
CA GLU A 184 -0.34 -14.10 20.03
C GLU A 184 0.62 -14.99 20.84
#